data_AF-A0A6A5TQF4-F1
#
_entry.id   AF-A0A6A5TQF4-F1
#
_cell.length_a   1.000
_cell.length_b   1.000
_cell.length_c   1.000
_cell.angle_alpha   90.00
_cell.angle_beta   90.00
_cell.angle_gamma   90.00
#
_symmetry.space_group_name_H-M   'P 1'
#
loop_
_entity.id
_entity.type
_entity.pdbx_description
1 polymer ?
#
loop_
_entity_poly.entity_id
_entity_poly.type
_entity_poly.pdbx_seq_one_letter_code
_entity_poly.pdbx_strand_id
1 'polypeptide(L)'
;MEQVIFLSTPITTPKPQEVIIKIVVAASDPKDWNGDDLAGIFKPGDRVAVYHESFSENGSYAEYATASDWTTFHIATHVSFEKAATVPVAVFTTAMALYVDLKLIPPFYVTGKDAGTKTPILIYGVGSAVGAFAAKFARLFRALPIIGVAGRAGDYVKTLVDHVVDYHKGEDALTAAVEQVLESEGLGRKIPYIFDSTSENYSLEATLRFIEPNGGKVATVLPPKLFAKEKGKFGYPPGITGINSAVPRKLRDGKASAMKYV
;
A
#
# COMPACT_ATOMS: atom_id res chain seq x y z
N MET A 1 13.28 -3.11 25.47
CA MET A 1 13.17 -4.30 24.61
C MET A 1 11.92 -5.02 25.05
N GLU A 2 10.89 -5.01 24.20
CA GLU A 2 9.75 -5.91 24.35
C GLU A 2 10.23 -7.32 23.96
N GLN A 3 9.70 -8.35 24.61
CA GLN A 3 10.10 -9.75 24.38
C GLN A 3 8.97 -10.50 23.70
N VAL A 4 9.29 -11.27 22.66
CA VAL A 4 8.34 -12.21 22.07
C VAL A 4 8.12 -13.35 23.06
N ILE A 5 6.89 -13.48 23.55
CA ILE A 5 6.46 -14.57 24.43
C ILE A 5 5.66 -15.59 23.63
N PHE A 6 5.94 -16.87 23.86
CA PHE A 6 5.16 -17.97 23.28
C PHE A 6 4.07 -18.38 24.27
N LEU A 7 2.82 -18.31 23.82
CA LEU A 7 1.64 -18.64 24.63
C LEU A 7 0.93 -19.87 24.04
N SER A 8 0.45 -20.75 24.92
CA SER A 8 -0.45 -21.84 24.52
C SER A 8 -1.89 -21.36 24.64
N THR A 9 -2.59 -21.29 23.52
CA THR A 9 -3.99 -20.84 23.42
C THR A 9 -4.88 -21.93 22.83
N PRO A 10 -6.19 -21.95 23.13
CA PRO A 10 -7.14 -22.81 22.42
C PRO A 10 -7.18 -22.48 20.93
N ILE A 11 -7.41 -23.49 20.08
CA ILE A 11 -7.70 -23.26 18.66
C ILE A 11 -9.10 -22.65 18.55
N THR A 12 -9.18 -21.44 17.99
CA THR A 12 -10.44 -20.69 17.87
C THR A 12 -11.37 -21.29 16.83
N THR A 13 -12.64 -21.48 17.21
CA THR A 13 -13.72 -21.86 16.28
C THR A 13 -14.07 -20.67 15.38
N PRO A 14 -14.05 -20.81 14.05
CA PRO A 14 -14.44 -19.72 13.15
C PRO A 14 -15.93 -19.38 13.29
N LYS A 15 -16.25 -18.08 13.19
CA LYS A 15 -17.63 -17.57 13.10
C LYS A 15 -18.23 -17.91 11.73
N PRO A 16 -19.55 -17.72 11.51
CA PRO A 16 -20.11 -17.71 10.16
C PRO A 16 -19.33 -16.73 9.27
N GLN A 17 -19.02 -17.15 8.04
CA GLN A 17 -18.19 -16.40 7.07
C GLN A 17 -16.71 -16.21 7.49
N GLU A 18 -16.21 -16.94 8.49
CA GLU A 18 -14.77 -17.10 8.75
C GLU A 18 -14.28 -18.48 8.31
N VAL A 19 -13.01 -18.53 7.88
CA VAL A 19 -12.25 -19.76 7.67
C VAL A 19 -11.22 -19.94 8.78
N ILE A 20 -11.03 -21.19 9.21
CA ILE A 20 -9.89 -21.59 10.04
C ILE A 20 -8.73 -21.99 9.13
N ILE A 21 -7.57 -21.38 9.32
CA ILE A 21 -6.39 -21.56 8.49
C ILE A 21 -5.26 -22.11 9.37
N LYS A 22 -4.73 -23.28 9.03
CA LYS A 22 -3.45 -23.73 9.58
C LYS A 22 -2.33 -22.95 8.90
N ILE A 23 -1.55 -22.19 9.68
CA ILE A 23 -0.47 -21.38 9.15
C ILE A 23 0.69 -22.26 8.69
N VAL A 24 1.23 -21.93 7.51
CA VAL A 24 2.45 -22.54 6.95
C VAL A 24 3.57 -21.51 6.89
N VAL A 25 3.24 -20.27 6.52
CA VAL A 25 4.16 -19.12 6.52
C VAL A 25 3.36 -17.87 6.89
N ALA A 26 3.91 -17.03 7.75
CA ALA A 26 3.48 -15.65 7.94
C ALA A 26 4.51 -14.71 7.29
N ALA A 27 4.04 -13.63 6.66
CA ALA A 27 4.89 -12.49 6.32
C ALA A 27 4.84 -11.48 7.47
N SER A 28 5.97 -10.82 7.74
CA SER A 28 6.02 -9.67 8.64
C SER A 28 6.02 -8.40 7.83
N ASP A 29 4.98 -7.58 8.03
CA ASP A 29 4.81 -6.30 7.36
C ASP A 29 4.87 -5.15 8.38
N PRO A 30 5.28 -3.94 7.98
CA PRO A 30 5.15 -2.76 8.84
C PRO A 30 3.72 -2.52 9.34
N LYS A 31 2.71 -3.04 8.60
CA LYS A 31 1.28 -2.86 8.84
C LYS A 31 0.63 -3.94 9.69
N ASP A 32 1.25 -4.47 10.74
CA ASP A 32 0.55 -5.41 11.66
C ASP A 32 -0.52 -4.70 12.53
N TRP A 33 -1.38 -3.90 11.88
CA TRP A 33 -2.38 -3.00 12.45
C TRP A 33 -3.55 -2.53 11.54
N ASN A 34 -3.60 -2.59 10.18
CA ASN A 34 -4.82 -2.10 9.43
C ASN A 34 -5.11 -2.63 7.98
N GLY A 35 -6.36 -3.06 7.66
CA GLY A 35 -6.90 -3.34 6.27
C GLY A 35 -8.24 -4.16 6.17
N ASP A 36 -8.76 -4.42 4.94
CA ASP A 36 -10.07 -5.05 4.57
C ASP A 36 -10.00 -6.14 3.40
N ASP A 37 -10.97 -6.19 2.46
CA ASP A 37 -11.52 -7.38 1.71
C ASP A 37 -10.83 -7.97 0.42
N LEU A 38 -10.96 -9.30 0.22
CA LEU A 38 -10.77 -10.18 -0.98
C LEU A 38 -11.52 -11.55 -0.83
N ALA A 39 -12.50 -11.94 -1.67
CA ALA A 39 -13.43 -13.07 -1.36
C ALA A 39 -13.35 -14.38 -2.19
N GLY A 40 -13.74 -15.52 -1.57
CA GLY A 40 -13.90 -16.85 -2.23
C GLY A 40 -14.72 -17.88 -1.42
N ILE A 41 -14.86 -19.11 -1.94
CA ILE A 41 -15.48 -20.27 -1.24
C ILE A 41 -14.40 -21.35 -1.02
N PHE A 42 -14.28 -21.85 0.20
CA PHE A 42 -13.17 -22.72 0.62
C PHE A 42 -13.63 -24.06 1.20
N LYS A 43 -12.76 -25.08 1.12
CA LYS A 43 -12.91 -26.39 1.76
C LYS A 43 -11.60 -26.83 2.43
N PRO A 44 -11.65 -27.73 3.42
CA PRO A 44 -10.44 -28.28 4.04
C PRO A 44 -9.45 -28.86 3.01
N GLY A 45 -8.17 -28.53 3.16
CA GLY A 45 -7.11 -28.92 2.23
C GLY A 45 -6.82 -27.93 1.11
N ASP A 46 -7.63 -26.88 0.93
CA ASP A 46 -7.30 -25.80 0.00
C ASP A 46 -6.06 -25.02 0.45
N ARG A 47 -5.22 -24.66 -0.52
CA ARG A 47 -4.06 -23.79 -0.30
C ARG A 47 -4.54 -22.35 -0.39
N VAL A 48 -4.43 -21.58 0.70
CA VAL A 48 -4.93 -20.20 0.78
C VAL A 48 -3.89 -19.24 1.33
N ALA A 49 -3.99 -17.98 0.90
CA ALA A 49 -3.36 -16.82 1.50
C ALA A 49 -4.46 -15.81 1.87
N VAL A 50 -4.21 -14.98 2.88
CA VAL A 50 -5.28 -14.23 3.56
C VAL A 50 -4.83 -12.87 4.02
N TYR A 51 -5.73 -11.89 3.92
CA TYR A 51 -5.63 -10.64 4.64
C TYR A 51 -6.34 -10.81 6.01
N HIS A 52 -5.65 -10.65 7.14
CA HIS A 52 -6.24 -10.81 8.48
C HIS A 52 -6.69 -9.46 9.05
N GLU A 53 -7.90 -9.40 9.64
CA GLU A 53 -8.42 -8.17 10.24
C GLU A 53 -7.47 -7.68 11.33
N SER A 54 -6.94 -6.48 11.16
CA SER A 54 -5.84 -6.05 11.99
C SER A 54 -6.30 -5.40 13.30
N PHE A 55 -5.44 -5.49 14.32
CA PHE A 55 -5.82 -5.36 15.74
C PHE A 55 -6.89 -6.36 16.23
N SER A 56 -7.24 -7.40 15.45
CA SER A 56 -8.07 -8.51 15.93
C SER A 56 -7.21 -9.67 16.46
N GLU A 57 -7.84 -10.55 17.24
CA GLU A 57 -7.20 -11.76 17.78
C GLU A 57 -7.01 -12.83 16.68
N ASN A 58 -6.25 -13.89 16.98
CA ASN A 58 -6.06 -15.05 16.09
C ASN A 58 -5.39 -14.73 14.74
N GLY A 59 -4.40 -13.83 14.76
CA GLY A 59 -3.58 -13.47 13.60
C GLY A 59 -2.52 -14.53 13.22
N SER A 60 -1.72 -14.22 12.20
CA SER A 60 -0.81 -15.17 11.54
C SER A 60 0.42 -15.61 12.34
N TYR A 61 0.76 -14.96 13.46
CA TYR A 61 1.86 -15.36 14.35
C TYR A 61 1.44 -16.47 15.33
N ALA A 62 0.76 -17.50 14.83
CA ALA A 62 0.27 -18.67 15.56
C ALA A 62 0.24 -19.90 14.63
N GLU A 63 0.04 -21.11 15.15
CA GLU A 63 -0.14 -22.31 14.32
C GLU A 63 -1.47 -22.31 13.54
N TYR A 64 -2.48 -21.62 14.07
CA TYR A 64 -3.81 -21.47 13.47
C TYR A 64 -4.28 -20.03 13.58
N ALA A 65 -4.94 -19.55 12.52
CA ALA A 65 -5.59 -18.25 12.46
C ALA A 65 -7.06 -18.40 12.06
N THR A 66 -7.88 -17.40 12.40
CA THR A 66 -9.24 -17.25 11.89
C THR A 66 -9.38 -15.91 11.18
N ALA A 67 -9.91 -15.91 9.97
CA ALA A 67 -10.08 -14.74 9.13
C ALA A 67 -11.30 -14.90 8.22
N SER A 68 -11.82 -13.82 7.67
CA SER A 68 -13.01 -13.87 6.81
C SER A 68 -12.78 -14.68 5.53
N ASP A 69 -13.80 -15.41 5.08
CA ASP A 69 -13.83 -15.95 3.72
C ASP A 69 -13.74 -14.83 2.67
N TRP A 70 -14.29 -13.66 3.00
CA TRP A 70 -14.21 -12.44 2.22
C TRP A 70 -12.88 -11.67 2.34
N THR A 71 -11.86 -12.18 3.03
CA THR A 71 -10.47 -11.65 2.98
C THR A 71 -9.43 -12.69 2.53
N THR A 72 -9.88 -13.88 2.10
CA THR A 72 -9.05 -15.04 1.76
C THR A 72 -9.05 -15.32 0.25
N PHE A 73 -7.95 -15.84 -0.30
CA PHE A 73 -7.87 -16.28 -1.70
C PHE A 73 -7.03 -17.54 -1.90
N HIS A 74 -7.32 -18.30 -2.97
CA HIS A 74 -6.58 -19.52 -3.31
C HIS A 74 -5.16 -19.22 -3.82
N ILE A 75 -4.19 -20.03 -3.37
CA ILE A 75 -2.82 -20.05 -3.91
C ILE A 75 -2.79 -20.97 -5.13
N ALA A 76 -2.42 -20.43 -6.29
CA ALA A 76 -2.21 -21.23 -7.50
C ALA A 76 -1.14 -22.31 -7.27
N THR A 77 -1.32 -23.50 -7.83
CA THR A 77 -0.51 -24.70 -7.51
C THR A 77 1.00 -24.50 -7.64
N HIS A 78 1.44 -23.70 -8.62
CA HIS A 78 2.85 -23.39 -8.91
C HIS A 78 3.46 -22.27 -8.03
N VAL A 79 2.64 -21.57 -7.24
CA VAL A 79 3.10 -20.55 -6.28
C VAL A 79 3.36 -21.24 -4.93
N SER A 80 4.48 -20.93 -4.28
CA SER A 80 4.83 -21.48 -2.97
C SER A 80 4.20 -20.67 -1.83
N PHE A 81 4.14 -21.21 -0.61
CA PHE A 81 3.50 -20.50 0.51
C PHE A 81 4.25 -19.23 0.91
N GLU A 82 5.58 -19.22 0.82
CA GLU A 82 6.44 -18.06 1.10
C GLU A 82 6.18 -16.93 0.08
N LYS A 83 6.04 -17.29 -1.20
CA LYS A 83 5.69 -16.35 -2.28
C LYS A 83 4.26 -15.84 -2.19
N ALA A 84 3.35 -16.61 -1.59
CA ALA A 84 1.97 -16.21 -1.39
C ALA A 84 1.78 -15.33 -0.15
N ALA A 85 2.55 -15.55 0.92
CA ALA A 85 2.45 -14.80 2.17
C ALA A 85 2.77 -13.31 2.00
N THR A 86 3.66 -12.94 1.08
CA THR A 86 4.05 -11.54 0.79
C THR A 86 3.05 -10.76 -0.07
N VAL A 87 1.88 -11.35 -0.38
CA VAL A 87 0.90 -10.80 -1.33
C VAL A 87 -0.27 -10.05 -0.67
N PRO A 88 -1.03 -10.62 0.31
CA PRO A 88 -2.37 -10.12 0.65
C PRO A 88 -2.33 -8.67 1.13
N VAL A 89 -1.35 -8.39 1.98
CA VAL A 89 -1.08 -7.08 2.57
C VAL A 89 -0.75 -6.04 1.52
N ALA A 90 0.30 -6.27 0.75
CA ALA A 90 0.79 -5.32 -0.23
C ALA A 90 -0.22 -5.08 -1.37
N VAL A 91 -0.96 -6.11 -1.77
CA VAL A 91 -2.07 -6.01 -2.74
C VAL A 91 -3.22 -5.19 -2.18
N PHE A 92 -3.69 -5.49 -0.97
CA PHE A 92 -4.84 -4.77 -0.39
C PHE A 92 -4.55 -3.28 -0.20
N THR A 93 -3.43 -2.93 0.45
CA THR A 93 -3.02 -1.54 0.64
C THR A 93 -2.87 -0.79 -0.70
N THR A 94 -2.35 -1.48 -1.74
CA THR A 94 -2.26 -0.91 -3.09
C THR A 94 -3.62 -0.68 -3.73
N ALA A 95 -4.54 -1.65 -3.64
CA ALA A 95 -5.88 -1.55 -4.21
C ALA A 95 -6.67 -0.38 -3.61
N MET A 96 -6.60 -0.21 -2.29
CA MET A 96 -7.18 0.93 -1.59
C MET A 96 -6.57 2.25 -2.07
N ALA A 97 -5.24 2.38 -2.00
CA ALA A 97 -4.55 3.61 -2.38
C ALA A 97 -4.83 4.05 -3.81
N LEU A 98 -4.72 3.14 -4.79
CA LEU A 98 -4.83 3.51 -6.20
C LEU A 98 -6.29 3.65 -6.64
N TYR A 99 -7.17 2.73 -6.26
CA TYR A 99 -8.54 2.69 -6.80
C TYR A 99 -9.59 3.31 -5.87
N VAL A 100 -9.44 3.18 -4.55
CA VAL A 100 -10.39 3.76 -3.58
C VAL A 100 -10.02 5.19 -3.22
N ASP A 101 -8.74 5.54 -3.07
CA ASP A 101 -8.33 6.87 -2.61
C ASP A 101 -8.02 7.81 -3.78
N LEU A 102 -7.04 7.47 -4.63
CA LEU A 102 -6.68 8.27 -5.81
C LEU A 102 -7.78 8.26 -6.90
N LYS A 103 -8.74 7.31 -6.83
CA LYS A 103 -9.81 7.08 -7.82
C LYS A 103 -9.29 6.80 -9.23
N LEU A 104 -8.18 6.07 -9.35
CA LEU A 104 -7.75 5.50 -10.63
C LEU A 104 -8.69 4.35 -11.03
N ILE A 105 -8.75 4.03 -12.31
CA ILE A 105 -9.68 3.01 -12.82
C ILE A 105 -9.15 1.61 -12.46
N PRO A 106 -9.93 0.76 -11.77
CA PRO A 106 -9.56 -0.64 -11.56
C PRO A 106 -9.31 -1.36 -12.89
N PRO A 107 -8.35 -2.29 -12.99
CA PRO A 107 -7.87 -2.80 -14.27
C PRO A 107 -8.93 -3.62 -15.03
N PHE A 108 -9.92 -4.17 -14.31
CA PHE A 108 -11.09 -4.84 -14.88
C PHE A 108 -12.16 -3.90 -15.45
N TYR A 109 -12.00 -2.58 -15.29
CA TYR A 109 -12.84 -1.54 -15.92
C TYR A 109 -12.08 -0.68 -16.94
N VAL A 110 -10.78 -0.92 -17.17
CA VAL A 110 -10.00 -0.20 -18.19
C VAL A 110 -10.45 -0.64 -19.59
N THR A 111 -10.86 0.31 -20.43
CA THR A 111 -11.46 0.04 -21.74
C THR A 111 -10.52 0.35 -22.91
N GLY A 112 -11.01 0.26 -24.14
CA GLY A 112 -10.32 0.79 -25.32
C GLY A 112 -10.41 2.31 -25.47
N LYS A 113 -11.33 2.99 -24.76
CA LYS A 113 -11.54 4.45 -24.86
C LYS A 113 -10.48 5.25 -24.10
N ASP A 114 -9.79 4.61 -23.16
CA ASP A 114 -8.73 5.19 -22.33
C ASP A 114 -7.37 5.23 -23.06
N ALA A 115 -7.33 4.81 -24.33
CA ALA A 115 -6.12 4.80 -25.15
C ALA A 115 -5.76 6.20 -25.67
N GLY A 116 -4.63 6.74 -25.20
CA GLY A 116 -4.02 7.99 -25.68
C GLY A 116 -3.74 9.02 -24.58
N THR A 117 -4.50 8.98 -23.48
CA THR A 117 -4.31 9.91 -22.36
C THR A 117 -3.19 9.45 -21.44
N LYS A 118 -2.02 10.10 -21.52
CA LYS A 118 -0.94 9.94 -20.53
C LYS A 118 -1.47 10.31 -19.14
N THR A 119 -1.48 9.36 -18.22
CA THR A 119 -1.86 9.57 -16.82
C THR A 119 -0.63 9.31 -15.95
N PRO A 120 0.19 10.35 -15.65
CA PRO A 120 1.40 10.17 -14.85
C PRO A 120 1.09 9.90 -13.38
N ILE A 121 1.88 9.03 -12.76
CA ILE A 121 1.84 8.76 -11.31
C ILE A 121 3.24 8.65 -10.73
N LEU A 122 3.44 9.23 -9.55
CA LEU A 122 4.65 9.02 -8.74
C LEU A 122 4.39 8.04 -7.59
N ILE A 123 5.30 7.07 -7.43
CA ILE A 123 5.27 6.08 -6.35
C ILE A 123 6.52 6.30 -5.50
N TYR A 124 6.35 6.88 -4.31
CA TYR A 124 7.45 7.01 -3.36
C TYR A 124 7.62 5.71 -2.58
N GLY A 125 8.87 5.23 -2.44
CA GLY A 125 9.16 3.95 -1.78
C GLY A 125 8.93 2.72 -2.65
N VAL A 126 9.01 2.86 -3.98
CA VAL A 126 8.67 1.80 -4.96
C VAL A 126 9.45 0.48 -4.82
N GLY A 127 10.59 0.50 -4.11
CA GLY A 127 11.34 -0.72 -3.75
C GLY A 127 10.76 -1.54 -2.59
N SER A 128 9.73 -1.04 -1.90
CA SER A 128 8.99 -1.77 -0.87
C SER A 128 8.02 -2.79 -1.49
N ALA A 129 7.49 -3.73 -0.71
CA ALA A 129 6.47 -4.67 -1.18
C ALA A 129 5.22 -3.93 -1.72
N VAL A 130 4.70 -2.97 -0.94
CA VAL A 130 3.55 -2.13 -1.31
C VAL A 130 3.86 -1.32 -2.57
N GLY A 131 5.00 -0.63 -2.63
CA GLY A 131 5.42 0.17 -3.77
C GLY A 131 5.62 -0.65 -5.05
N ALA A 132 6.15 -1.87 -4.93
CA ALA A 132 6.35 -2.78 -6.06
C ALA A 132 5.03 -3.40 -6.57
N PHE A 133 4.00 -3.55 -5.72
CA PHE A 133 2.65 -3.86 -6.16
C PHE A 133 1.96 -2.65 -6.78
N ALA A 134 2.15 -1.45 -6.25
CA ALA A 134 1.64 -0.21 -6.84
C ALA A 134 2.15 0.05 -8.26
N ALA A 135 3.43 -0.22 -8.54
CA ALA A 135 3.96 -0.08 -9.90
C ALA A 135 3.27 -1.04 -10.88
N LYS A 136 3.01 -2.30 -10.46
CA LYS A 136 2.26 -3.28 -11.26
C LYS A 136 0.80 -2.87 -11.45
N PHE A 137 0.14 -2.36 -10.41
CA PHE A 137 -1.26 -1.94 -10.44
C PHE A 137 -1.47 -0.66 -11.27
N ALA A 138 -0.53 0.28 -11.20
CA ALA A 138 -0.45 1.44 -12.09
C ALA A 138 -0.23 1.02 -13.55
N ARG A 139 0.63 0.02 -13.82
CA ARG A 139 0.83 -0.53 -15.17
C ARG A 139 -0.42 -1.21 -15.72
N LEU A 140 -1.16 -1.95 -14.89
CA LEU A 140 -2.45 -2.56 -15.27
C LEU A 140 -3.55 -1.51 -15.52
N PHE A 141 -3.52 -0.39 -14.79
CA PHE A 141 -4.33 0.80 -15.07
C PHE A 141 -3.88 1.57 -16.35
N ARG A 142 -2.70 1.25 -16.90
CA ARG A 142 -2.04 1.95 -18.02
C ARG A 142 -1.60 3.39 -17.68
N ALA A 143 -1.23 3.64 -16.43
CA ALA A 143 -0.52 4.87 -16.07
C ALA A 143 0.77 5.01 -16.88
N LEU A 144 1.09 6.24 -17.28
CA LEU A 144 2.23 6.57 -18.15
C LEU A 144 2.57 8.07 -18.02
N PRO A 145 3.82 8.43 -17.67
CA PRO A 145 4.85 7.59 -17.03
C PRO A 145 4.43 7.12 -15.62
N ILE A 146 4.96 5.96 -15.23
CA ILE A 146 5.12 5.56 -13.83
C ILE A 146 6.50 6.04 -13.37
N ILE A 147 6.54 6.93 -12.39
CA ILE A 147 7.77 7.50 -11.81
C ILE A 147 8.01 6.87 -10.44
N GLY A 148 9.05 6.08 -10.28
CA GLY A 148 9.39 5.42 -9.02
C GLY A 148 10.48 6.17 -8.25
N VAL A 149 10.23 6.54 -7.00
CA VAL A 149 11.27 7.12 -6.12
C VAL A 149 11.86 6.04 -5.24
N ALA A 150 13.15 5.73 -5.46
CA ALA A 150 13.90 4.71 -4.74
C ALA A 150 15.41 4.97 -4.82
N GLY A 151 16.13 4.60 -3.77
CA GLY A 151 17.59 4.73 -3.71
C GLY A 151 18.33 3.49 -4.19
N ARG A 152 18.97 2.76 -3.27
CA ARG A 152 19.88 1.63 -3.58
C ARG A 152 19.23 0.44 -4.34
N ALA A 153 17.90 0.38 -4.45
CA ALA A 153 17.17 -0.71 -5.12
C ALA A 153 17.05 -0.55 -6.65
N GLY A 154 17.88 0.30 -7.27
CA GLY A 154 17.70 0.81 -8.63
C GLY A 154 17.38 -0.22 -9.70
N ASP A 155 18.17 -1.29 -9.84
CA ASP A 155 18.02 -2.22 -10.97
C ASP A 155 16.76 -3.11 -10.88
N TYR A 156 16.33 -3.49 -9.68
CA TYR A 156 15.03 -4.13 -9.49
C TYR A 156 13.89 -3.16 -9.84
N VAL A 157 13.96 -1.92 -9.34
CA VAL A 157 12.93 -0.90 -9.54
C VAL A 157 12.78 -0.52 -11.02
N LYS A 158 13.87 -0.47 -11.80
CA LYS A 158 13.84 -0.26 -13.26
C LYS A 158 13.00 -1.30 -14.03
N THR A 159 12.73 -2.47 -13.45
CA THR A 159 11.84 -3.48 -14.07
C THR A 159 10.35 -3.22 -13.85
N LEU A 160 10.01 -2.26 -12.98
CA LEU A 160 8.65 -1.99 -12.52
C LEU A 160 8.07 -0.68 -13.07
N VAL A 161 8.91 0.35 -13.23
CA VAL A 161 8.51 1.74 -13.56
C VAL A 161 9.21 2.23 -14.83
N ASP A 162 8.74 3.35 -15.39
CA ASP A 162 9.34 3.96 -16.59
C ASP A 162 10.56 4.81 -16.25
N HIS A 163 10.49 5.56 -15.13
CA HIS A 163 11.55 6.45 -14.68
C HIS A 163 11.86 6.21 -13.20
N VAL A 164 13.16 6.26 -12.81
CA VAL A 164 13.61 6.06 -11.43
C VAL A 164 14.32 7.31 -10.92
N VAL A 165 13.90 7.82 -9.76
CA VAL A 165 14.49 9.01 -9.12
C VAL A 165 15.05 8.64 -7.73
N ASP A 166 16.28 9.04 -7.46
CA ASP A 166 16.99 8.75 -6.19
C ASP A 166 16.81 9.89 -5.18
N TYR A 167 16.12 9.60 -4.07
CA TYR A 167 15.86 10.56 -2.99
C TYR A 167 17.11 10.93 -2.19
N HIS A 168 18.20 10.15 -2.22
CA HIS A 168 19.41 10.44 -1.44
C HIS A 168 20.11 11.74 -1.87
N LYS A 169 19.76 12.30 -3.03
CA LYS A 169 20.27 13.57 -3.54
C LYS A 169 19.60 14.81 -2.92
N GLY A 170 18.63 14.60 -2.01
CA GLY A 170 17.89 15.66 -1.32
C GLY A 170 16.63 16.12 -2.05
N GLU A 171 15.74 16.81 -1.33
CA GLU A 171 14.41 17.21 -1.82
C GLU A 171 14.46 18.10 -3.07
N ASP A 172 15.47 18.96 -3.19
CA ASP A 172 15.63 19.87 -4.33
C ASP A 172 15.98 19.10 -5.61
N ALA A 173 16.90 18.14 -5.51
CA ALA A 173 17.28 17.27 -6.63
C ALA A 173 16.16 16.28 -7.00
N LEU A 174 15.43 15.76 -6.00
CA LEU A 174 14.20 14.97 -6.20
C LEU A 174 13.15 15.79 -6.96
N THR A 175 12.90 17.03 -6.55
CA THR A 175 11.98 17.95 -7.23
C THR A 175 12.41 18.15 -8.69
N ALA A 176 13.65 18.61 -8.91
CA ALA A 176 14.16 18.90 -10.25
C ALA A 176 14.11 17.68 -11.18
N ALA A 177 14.43 16.48 -10.69
CA ALA A 177 14.38 15.26 -11.49
C ALA A 177 12.95 14.83 -11.86
N VAL A 178 11.97 14.97 -10.95
CA VAL A 178 10.56 14.68 -11.27
C VAL A 178 10.00 15.70 -12.27
N GLU A 179 10.30 16.99 -12.09
CA GLU A 179 9.88 18.02 -13.03
C GLU A 179 10.52 17.81 -14.42
N GLN A 180 11.81 17.44 -14.49
CA GLN A 180 12.49 17.11 -15.75
C GLN A 180 11.87 15.90 -16.47
N VAL A 181 11.49 14.84 -15.73
CA VAL A 181 10.81 13.68 -16.31
C VAL A 181 9.47 14.10 -16.93
N LEU A 182 8.65 14.86 -16.19
CA LEU A 182 7.35 15.34 -16.69
C LEU A 182 7.49 16.27 -17.89
N GLU A 183 8.50 17.15 -17.92
CA GLU A 183 8.81 18.00 -19.07
C GLU A 183 9.20 17.15 -20.29
N SER A 184 10.07 16.15 -20.12
CA SER A 184 10.49 15.24 -21.20
C SER A 184 9.36 14.37 -21.76
N GLU A 185 8.34 14.09 -20.95
CA GLU A 185 7.15 13.34 -21.33
C GLU A 185 6.04 14.24 -21.93
N GLY A 186 6.21 15.56 -21.94
CA GLY A 186 5.24 16.53 -22.47
C GLY A 186 4.08 16.84 -21.52
N LEU A 187 4.28 16.69 -20.19
CA LEU A 187 3.23 16.71 -19.17
C LEU A 187 3.31 17.92 -18.22
N GLY A 188 4.08 18.93 -18.57
CA GLY A 188 4.36 20.08 -17.70
C GLY A 188 5.32 19.71 -16.57
N ARG A 189 5.12 20.28 -15.37
CA ARG A 189 6.03 20.10 -14.22
C ARG A 189 5.39 19.51 -12.97
N LYS A 190 4.07 19.30 -12.94
CA LYS A 190 3.36 18.89 -11.72
C LYS A 190 2.65 17.55 -11.88
N ILE A 191 2.78 16.70 -10.86
CA ILE A 191 2.23 15.34 -10.85
C ILE A 191 0.79 15.37 -10.32
N PRO A 192 -0.20 14.78 -11.01
CA PRO A 192 -1.59 14.75 -10.53
C PRO A 192 -1.84 13.66 -9.48
N TYR A 193 -1.03 12.59 -9.47
CA TYR A 193 -1.21 11.44 -8.58
C TYR A 193 0.10 11.05 -7.90
N ILE A 194 0.06 10.95 -6.57
CA ILE A 194 1.16 10.46 -5.75
C ILE A 194 0.66 9.33 -4.84
N PHE A 195 1.36 8.20 -4.83
CA PHE A 195 1.23 7.21 -3.76
C PHE A 195 2.53 7.13 -2.98
N ASP A 196 2.48 7.52 -1.71
CA ASP A 196 3.60 7.40 -0.79
C ASP A 196 3.51 6.09 -0.02
N SER A 197 4.19 5.06 -0.53
CA SER A 197 4.31 3.73 0.08
C SER A 197 5.38 3.65 1.19
N THR A 198 5.88 4.79 1.66
CA THR A 198 6.77 4.90 2.83
C THR A 198 6.15 5.75 3.94
N SER A 199 5.76 7.00 3.62
CA SER A 199 5.14 7.95 4.55
C SER A 199 5.98 8.25 5.82
N GLU A 200 7.30 8.05 5.74
CA GLU A 200 8.29 8.33 6.79
C GLU A 200 9.40 9.23 6.25
N ASN A 201 10.24 9.77 7.15
CA ASN A 201 11.40 10.60 6.80
C ASN A 201 11.02 11.80 5.91
N TYR A 202 9.79 12.29 6.08
CA TYR A 202 9.22 13.46 5.39
C TYR A 202 9.05 13.29 3.87
N SER A 203 8.91 12.04 3.41
CA SER A 203 8.58 11.68 2.02
C SER A 203 7.34 12.41 1.49
N LEU A 204 6.34 12.65 2.36
CA LEU A 204 5.13 13.37 2.01
C LEU A 204 5.41 14.85 1.74
N GLU A 205 6.09 15.56 2.63
CA GLU A 205 6.45 16.96 2.40
C GLU A 205 7.38 17.13 1.20
N ALA A 206 8.30 16.19 0.99
CA ALA A 206 9.18 16.19 -0.19
C ALA A 206 8.39 16.01 -1.51
N THR A 207 7.36 15.16 -1.52
CA THR A 207 6.53 14.91 -2.71
C THR A 207 5.49 16.00 -2.97
N LEU A 208 5.00 16.68 -1.93
CA LEU A 208 4.10 17.84 -2.05
C LEU A 208 4.75 19.09 -2.70
N ARG A 209 6.04 19.08 -3.00
CA ARG A 209 6.74 20.16 -3.72
C ARG A 209 6.42 20.20 -5.23
N PHE A 210 6.00 19.07 -5.80
CA PHE A 210 5.73 18.91 -7.24
C PHE A 210 4.37 18.26 -7.56
N ILE A 211 3.50 18.09 -6.57
CA ILE A 211 2.06 17.81 -6.76
C ILE A 211 1.37 18.91 -7.58
N GLU A 212 0.33 18.56 -8.33
CA GLU A 212 -0.59 19.53 -8.95
C GLU A 212 -1.36 20.30 -7.87
N PRO A 213 -1.18 21.63 -7.73
CA PRO A 213 -1.83 22.41 -6.68
C PRO A 213 -3.37 22.42 -6.79
N ASN A 214 -3.95 22.29 -7.99
CA ASN A 214 -5.39 22.41 -8.20
C ASN A 214 -6.02 21.07 -8.61
N GLY A 215 -6.20 20.17 -7.63
CA GLY A 215 -6.86 18.87 -7.81
C GLY A 215 -5.90 17.67 -7.78
N GLY A 216 -4.60 17.88 -7.53
CA GLY A 216 -3.66 16.80 -7.27
C GLY A 216 -4.08 15.95 -6.07
N LYS A 217 -3.82 14.64 -6.15
CA LYS A 217 -4.21 13.68 -5.12
C LYS A 217 -3.02 12.91 -4.56
N VAL A 218 -3.04 12.69 -3.25
CA VAL A 218 -2.00 11.95 -2.53
C VAL A 218 -2.62 10.85 -1.67
N ALA A 219 -2.14 9.62 -1.83
CA ALA A 219 -2.41 8.50 -0.94
C ALA A 219 -1.16 8.21 -0.09
N THR A 220 -1.36 7.83 1.17
CA THR A 220 -0.29 7.62 2.16
C THR A 220 -0.50 6.33 2.94
N VAL A 221 0.58 5.64 3.32
CA VAL A 221 0.53 4.41 4.14
C VAL A 221 0.72 4.64 5.64
N LEU A 222 1.10 5.86 6.08
CA LEU A 222 1.16 6.22 7.51
C LEU A 222 0.45 7.55 7.78
N PRO A 223 -0.26 7.73 8.91
CA PRO A 223 -1.03 8.95 9.18
C PRO A 223 -0.15 10.21 9.20
N PRO A 224 -0.32 11.18 8.26
CA PRO A 224 0.61 12.31 8.10
C PRO A 224 0.89 13.11 9.37
N LYS A 225 -0.13 13.30 10.22
CA LYS A 225 -0.01 14.03 11.50
C LYS A 225 0.95 13.38 12.51
N LEU A 226 1.33 12.12 12.33
CA LEU A 226 2.25 11.40 13.23
C LEU A 226 3.69 11.33 12.69
N PHE A 227 3.90 11.55 11.39
CA PHE A 227 5.18 11.32 10.70
C PHE A 227 5.77 12.54 9.99
N ALA A 228 4.99 13.61 9.80
CA ALA A 228 5.47 14.90 9.29
C ALA A 228 6.50 15.59 10.22
N LYS A 229 7.26 16.54 9.66
CA LYS A 229 8.24 17.42 10.33
C LYS A 229 7.63 18.11 11.55
N GLU A 230 6.44 18.69 11.40
CA GLU A 230 5.65 19.25 12.49
C GLU A 230 4.47 18.34 12.86
N LYS A 231 4.73 17.35 13.70
CA LYS A 231 3.75 16.40 14.23
C LYS A 231 2.56 17.11 14.88
N GLY A 232 1.36 16.57 14.71
CA GLY A 232 0.08 17.14 15.14
C GLY A 232 -0.45 18.28 14.26
N LYS A 233 0.43 19.11 13.68
CA LYS A 233 0.05 20.31 12.92
C LYS A 233 -0.17 20.08 11.42
N PHE A 234 0.32 18.98 10.85
CA PHE A 234 0.24 18.73 9.41
C PHE A 234 -1.18 18.88 8.84
N GLY A 235 -1.28 19.65 7.76
CA GLY A 235 -2.43 19.74 6.87
C GLY A 235 -1.96 19.81 5.42
N TYR A 236 -2.74 19.27 4.50
CA TYR A 236 -2.45 19.35 3.06
C TYR A 236 -2.62 20.80 2.57
N PRO A 237 -1.79 21.27 1.62
CA PRO A 237 -2.00 22.57 0.97
C PRO A 237 -3.39 22.69 0.31
N PRO A 238 -3.95 23.91 0.19
CA PRO A 238 -5.22 24.13 -0.48
C PRO A 238 -5.24 23.56 -1.91
N GLY A 239 -6.36 22.97 -2.30
CA GLY A 239 -6.56 22.37 -3.63
C GLY A 239 -6.11 20.91 -3.77
N ILE A 240 -5.39 20.36 -2.79
CA ILE A 240 -4.88 18.97 -2.80
C ILE A 240 -5.81 18.03 -2.01
N THR A 241 -6.16 16.90 -2.61
CA THR A 241 -6.92 15.82 -1.94
C THR A 241 -5.96 14.78 -1.38
N GLY A 242 -5.67 14.88 -0.08
CA GLY A 242 -4.80 13.92 0.63
C GLY A 242 -5.59 12.91 1.47
N ILE A 243 -5.29 11.62 1.30
CA ILE A 243 -5.96 10.50 1.98
C ILE A 243 -4.92 9.56 2.60
N ASN A 244 -5.30 8.83 3.65
CA ASN A 244 -4.48 7.79 4.25
C ASN A 244 -5.14 6.41 4.04
N SER A 245 -4.46 5.55 3.30
CA SER A 245 -4.95 4.26 2.81
C SER A 245 -4.81 3.14 3.84
N ALA A 246 -4.06 3.38 4.91
CA ALA A 246 -3.81 2.45 6.01
C ALA A 246 -4.69 2.74 7.24
N VAL A 247 -5.91 3.26 7.05
CA VAL A 247 -6.88 3.54 8.11
C VAL A 247 -8.29 3.03 7.73
N PRO A 248 -8.69 1.84 8.20
CA PRO A 248 -10.07 1.39 8.31
C PRO A 248 -10.88 2.34 9.18
N ARG A 249 -12.20 2.36 8.98
CA ARG A 249 -13.13 3.30 9.64
C ARG A 249 -12.95 3.42 11.17
N LYS A 250 -12.58 2.34 11.86
CA LYS A 250 -12.45 2.30 13.33
C LYS A 250 -11.57 3.41 13.93
N LEU A 251 -10.48 3.83 13.26
CA LEU A 251 -9.61 4.92 13.74
C LEU A 251 -10.11 6.33 13.33
N ARG A 252 -11.00 6.42 12.33
CA ARG A 252 -11.58 7.69 11.85
C ARG A 252 -12.57 8.29 12.85
N ASP A 253 -13.19 7.44 13.68
CA ASP A 253 -14.18 7.82 14.69
C ASP A 253 -13.56 8.21 16.05
N GLY A 254 -12.26 8.52 16.08
CA GLY A 254 -11.56 9.07 17.25
C GLY A 254 -11.31 8.09 18.41
N LYS A 255 -11.81 6.85 18.35
CA LYS A 255 -11.63 5.79 19.36
C LYS A 255 -10.24 5.13 19.34
N ALA A 256 -9.20 5.89 19.00
CA ALA A 256 -7.81 5.47 19.08
C ALA A 256 -7.32 5.51 20.54
N SER A 257 -7.90 4.68 21.41
CA SER A 257 -7.22 4.28 22.64
C SER A 257 -5.97 3.50 22.22
N ALA A 258 -4.79 4.08 22.40
CA ALA A 258 -3.55 3.35 22.27
C ALA A 258 -3.58 2.20 23.28
N MET A 259 -3.77 0.96 22.79
CA MET A 259 -3.71 -0.22 23.64
C MET A 259 -2.28 -0.32 24.15
N LYS A 260 -2.11 0.00 25.43
CA LYS A 260 -0.92 -0.40 26.17
C LYS A 260 -0.93 -1.91 26.23
N TYR A 261 -0.03 -2.55 25.51
CA TYR A 261 0.27 -3.96 25.71
C TYR A 261 0.66 -4.19 27.17
N VAL A 262 0.24 -5.34 27.70
CA VAL A 262 0.51 -5.83 29.06
C VAL A 262 1.26 -7.15 28.94
#